data_AF-F2AVD6-F1
#
_entry.id   AF-F2AVD6-F1
#
_cell.length_a   1.000
_cell.length_b   1.000
_cell.length_c   1.000
_cell.angle_alpha   90.00
_cell.angle_beta   90.00
_cell.angle_gamma   90.00
#
_symmetry.space_group_name_H-M   'P 1'
#
loop_
_entity.id
_entity.type
_entity.pdbx_description
1 polymer ?
#
loop_
_entity_poly.entity_id
_entity_poly.type
_entity_poly.pdbx_seq_one_letter_code
_entity_poly.pdbx_strand_id
1 'polypeptide(L)'
;MERFLDGLNADALDRRDRLGGANPRRCFSSLFLFSIAGDTMTKISKRSLDFHSGDEVIAEINRLQEGGYVQTKNWNLTQICEHLDVIMTGGMEGFGFRMPRILRATVLKWIIGRILKQRKMSSAPTLDRLKPKSPDGPDDPSVIDHCIETIHRAKAFDGSMEDYPFVDNMTPDMWRQFMWLHAAHHLGFLVPK
;
A
#
# COMPACT_ATOMS: atom_id res chain seq x y z
N MET A 1 -12.53 -17.87 15.00
CA MET A 1 -12.16 -18.14 13.60
C MET A 1 -13.48 -18.11 12.84
N GLU A 2 -13.60 -17.17 11.91
CA GLU A 2 -14.82 -16.71 11.21
C GLU A 2 -15.73 -15.72 11.96
N ARG A 3 -16.15 -14.68 11.23
CA ARG A 3 -16.90 -13.46 11.61
C ARG A 3 -16.08 -12.23 12.05
N PHE A 4 -15.39 -11.61 11.08
CA PHE A 4 -15.07 -10.17 11.10
C PHE A 4 -15.02 -9.57 9.69
N LEU A 5 -15.89 -10.03 8.79
CA LEU A 5 -16.05 -9.46 7.44
C LEU A 5 -17.52 -9.57 7.05
N ASP A 6 -18.33 -8.60 7.48
CA ASP A 6 -19.62 -8.25 6.87
C ASP A 6 -20.06 -6.87 7.39
N GLY A 7 -20.31 -5.94 6.48
CA GLY A 7 -20.67 -4.54 6.77
C GLY A 7 -20.07 -3.60 5.72
N LEU A 8 -20.32 -3.84 4.43
CA LEU A 8 -21.48 -3.33 3.67
C LEU A 8 -21.58 -1.80 3.68
N ASN A 9 -20.96 -1.25 2.64
CA ASN A 9 -21.54 -0.31 1.67
C ASN A 9 -23.07 -0.09 1.83
N ALA A 10 -23.47 1.11 2.21
CA ALA A 10 -24.81 1.66 1.94
C ALA A 10 -24.77 3.20 1.99
N ASP A 11 -25.60 3.79 1.12
CA ASP A 11 -26.01 5.19 1.03
C ASP A 11 -25.19 6.17 0.18
N ALA A 12 -25.25 5.92 -1.13
CA ALA A 12 -25.63 6.99 -2.06
C ALA A 12 -27.17 7.08 -2.10
N LEU A 13 -27.75 8.15 -1.54
CA LEU A 13 -29.11 8.58 -1.92
C LEU A 13 -29.12 10.08 -2.19
N ASP A 14 -29.14 10.32 -3.49
CA ASP A 14 -29.30 11.56 -4.23
C ASP A 14 -30.66 12.23 -3.98
N ARG A 15 -30.63 13.56 -4.10
CA ARG A 15 -31.76 14.48 -3.96
C ARG A 15 -32.69 14.31 -5.16
N ARG A 16 -33.97 14.04 -4.92
CA ARG A 16 -34.99 14.17 -5.96
C ARG A 16 -35.67 15.53 -5.89
N ASP A 17 -35.42 16.33 -6.91
CA ASP A 17 -36.27 17.44 -7.32
C ASP A 17 -37.67 16.94 -7.70
N ARG A 18 -38.66 17.73 -7.28
CA ARG A 18 -40.07 17.60 -7.64
C ARG A 18 -40.37 18.52 -8.82
N LEU A 19 -40.81 17.97 -9.95
CA LEU A 19 -41.80 18.52 -10.91
C LEU A 19 -42.30 17.29 -11.69
N GLY A 20 -43.58 16.91 -11.73
CA GLY A 20 -44.71 17.64 -12.29
C GLY A 20 -45.03 17.07 -13.69
N GLY A 21 -46.26 16.60 -13.92
CA GLY A 21 -46.78 16.39 -15.29
C GLY A 21 -47.33 14.99 -15.60
N ALA A 22 -48.54 14.98 -16.14
CA ALA A 22 -49.40 13.83 -16.37
C ALA A 22 -49.30 13.22 -17.78
N ASN A 23 -49.92 12.03 -17.89
CA ASN A 23 -50.69 11.47 -19.02
C ASN A 23 -50.07 10.30 -19.82
N PRO A 24 -50.88 9.29 -20.24
CA PRO A 24 -50.43 7.94 -20.59
C PRO A 24 -50.47 7.64 -22.10
N ARG A 25 -50.07 6.39 -22.40
CA ARG A 25 -50.14 5.65 -23.67
C ARG A 25 -48.94 5.86 -24.59
N ARG A 26 -48.16 4.79 -24.78
CA ARG A 26 -47.94 4.15 -26.10
C ARG A 26 -47.14 2.86 -25.96
N CYS A 27 -47.74 1.81 -26.49
CA CYS A 27 -47.10 0.55 -26.83
C CYS A 27 -46.14 0.79 -27.99
N PHE A 28 -44.85 0.53 -27.82
CA PHE A 28 -43.93 0.20 -28.92
C PHE A 28 -42.85 -0.73 -28.40
N SER A 29 -42.83 -1.93 -28.99
CA SER A 29 -41.75 -2.90 -28.89
C SER A 29 -40.46 -2.28 -29.40
N SER A 30 -39.45 -2.21 -28.54
CA SER A 30 -38.08 -1.91 -28.94
C SER A 30 -37.16 -2.87 -28.19
N LEU A 31 -36.58 -3.81 -28.94
CA LEU A 31 -35.44 -4.61 -28.51
C LEU A 31 -34.31 -3.64 -28.16
N PHE A 32 -34.12 -3.36 -26.88
CA PHE A 32 -32.88 -2.77 -26.40
C PHE A 32 -31.80 -3.86 -26.39
N LEU A 33 -30.90 -3.77 -27.36
CA LEU A 33 -29.54 -4.28 -27.25
C LEU A 33 -28.92 -3.69 -25.98
N PHE A 34 -28.93 -4.45 -24.89
CA PHE A 34 -28.06 -4.17 -23.76
C PHE A 34 -26.62 -4.42 -24.23
N SER A 35 -25.94 -3.34 -24.63
CA SER A 35 -24.50 -3.30 -24.66
C SER A 35 -24.03 -3.54 -23.22
N ILE A 36 -23.65 -4.78 -22.92
CA ILE A 36 -22.89 -5.09 -21.71
C ILE A 36 -21.52 -4.48 -21.96
N ALA A 37 -21.35 -3.22 -21.55
CA ALA A 37 -20.04 -2.71 -21.22
C ALA A 37 -19.50 -3.65 -20.14
N GLY A 38 -18.68 -4.62 -20.57
CA GLY A 38 -17.91 -5.41 -19.65
C GLY A 38 -17.00 -4.44 -18.92
N ASP A 39 -17.34 -4.11 -17.68
CA ASP A 39 -16.37 -3.63 -16.72
C ASP A 39 -15.28 -4.70 -16.66
N THR A 40 -14.22 -4.50 -17.44
CA THR A 40 -12.97 -5.17 -17.22
C THR A 40 -12.53 -4.75 -15.82
N MET A 41 -12.92 -5.54 -14.81
CA MET A 41 -12.22 -5.59 -13.54
C MET A 41 -10.76 -5.79 -13.89
N THR A 42 -10.00 -4.70 -13.92
CA THR A 42 -8.58 -4.72 -14.19
C THR A 42 -8.00 -5.52 -13.04
N LYS A 43 -7.68 -6.79 -13.30
CA LYS A 43 -7.13 -7.68 -12.29
C LYS A 43 -5.91 -6.95 -11.72
N ILE A 44 -5.96 -6.60 -10.44
CA ILE A 44 -4.84 -5.93 -9.75
C ILE A 44 -3.59 -6.77 -10.02
N SER A 45 -2.73 -6.25 -10.88
CA SER A 45 -1.55 -6.96 -11.36
C SER A 45 -0.37 -6.49 -10.54
N LYS A 46 0.13 -7.34 -9.63
CA LYS A 46 1.32 -7.05 -8.85
C LYS A 46 2.48 -7.87 -9.38
N ARG A 47 3.55 -7.23 -9.84
CA ARG A 47 4.77 -7.94 -10.22
C ARG A 47 5.48 -8.50 -8.99
N SER A 48 6.21 -9.59 -9.18
CA SER A 48 6.99 -10.20 -8.10
C SER A 48 8.35 -9.49 -8.00
N LEU A 49 8.62 -8.92 -6.84
CA LEU A 49 9.91 -8.35 -6.47
C LEU A 49 10.40 -9.00 -5.17
N ASP A 50 11.72 -9.13 -5.06
CA ASP A 50 12.38 -9.66 -3.87
C ASP A 50 13.72 -8.96 -3.68
N PHE A 51 13.76 -7.93 -2.83
CA PHE A 51 14.96 -7.13 -2.60
C PHE A 51 15.77 -7.66 -1.41
N HIS A 52 17.07 -7.81 -1.60
CA HIS A 52 18.02 -8.27 -0.57
C HIS A 52 18.86 -7.15 0.01
N SER A 53 18.89 -5.99 -0.67
CA SER A 53 19.63 -4.80 -0.26
C SER A 53 18.84 -3.52 -0.49
N GLY A 54 19.21 -2.45 0.22
CA GLY A 54 18.66 -1.13 -0.03
C GLY A 54 19.08 -0.55 -1.39
N ASP A 55 20.23 -0.97 -1.94
CA ASP A 55 20.67 -0.53 -3.26
C ASP A 55 19.76 -1.05 -4.38
N GLU A 56 19.25 -2.28 -4.25
CA GLU A 56 18.25 -2.81 -5.19
C GLU A 56 16.92 -2.04 -5.11
N VAL A 57 16.52 -1.59 -3.91
CA VAL A 57 15.34 -0.75 -3.73
C VAL A 57 15.52 0.60 -4.43
N ILE A 58 16.66 1.27 -4.18
CA ILE A 58 17.00 2.56 -4.79
C ILE A 58 17.05 2.45 -6.31
N ALA A 59 17.71 1.40 -6.84
CA ALA A 59 17.79 1.17 -8.27
C ALA A 59 16.40 1.01 -8.91
N GLU A 60 15.48 0.33 -8.24
CA GLU A 60 14.11 0.20 -8.74
C GLU A 60 13.32 1.51 -8.66
N ILE A 61 13.49 2.31 -7.60
CA ILE A 61 12.87 3.64 -7.50
C ILE A 61 13.33 4.52 -8.67
N ASN A 62 14.65 4.61 -8.90
CA ASN A 62 15.21 5.41 -10.00
C ASN A 62 14.69 4.93 -11.36
N ARG A 63 14.65 3.61 -11.58
CA ARG A 63 14.12 3.05 -12.82
C ARG A 63 12.67 3.44 -13.07
N LEU A 64 11.82 3.42 -12.04
CA LEU A 64 10.42 3.82 -12.14
C LEU A 64 10.26 5.33 -12.36
N GLN A 65 11.10 6.14 -11.71
CA GLN A 65 11.10 7.60 -11.85
C GLN A 65 11.53 8.04 -13.25
N GLU A 66 12.60 7.46 -13.78
CA GLU A 66 13.17 7.81 -15.10
C GLU A 66 12.38 7.20 -16.25
N GLY A 67 12.01 5.92 -16.15
CA GLY A 67 11.31 5.19 -17.20
C GLY A 67 9.79 5.38 -17.20
N GLY A 68 9.24 5.88 -16.09
CA GLY A 68 7.81 5.92 -15.86
C GLY A 68 7.19 4.54 -15.65
N TYR A 69 5.92 4.53 -15.26
CA TYR A 69 5.22 3.32 -14.89
C TYR A 69 3.70 3.44 -15.08
N VAL A 70 3.03 2.30 -14.98
CA VAL A 70 1.58 2.16 -14.87
C VAL A 70 1.25 1.65 -13.46
N GLN A 71 0.37 2.36 -12.77
CA GLN A 71 -0.12 1.99 -11.45
C GLN A 71 -1.17 0.89 -11.57
N THR A 72 -1.07 -0.15 -10.74
CA THR A 72 -2.07 -1.22 -10.67
C THR A 72 -2.86 -1.22 -9.36
N LYS A 73 -2.57 -0.25 -8.49
CA LYS A 73 -3.24 0.04 -7.22
C LYS A 73 -3.23 1.55 -6.97
N ASN A 74 -3.82 1.97 -5.85
CA ASN A 74 -4.13 3.36 -5.52
C ASN A 74 -2.93 4.29 -5.28
N TRP A 75 -1.69 3.79 -5.21
CA TRP A 75 -0.55 4.66 -4.87
C TRP A 75 0.41 4.82 -6.04
N ASN A 76 0.75 6.08 -6.31
CA ASN A 76 1.84 6.47 -7.21
C ASN A 76 3.22 6.29 -6.52
N LEU A 77 4.31 6.55 -7.25
CA LEU A 77 5.67 6.39 -6.72
C LEU A 77 5.92 7.35 -5.55
N THR A 78 5.45 8.60 -5.66
CA THR A 78 5.54 9.60 -4.57
C THR A 78 4.91 9.11 -3.27
N GLN A 79 3.67 8.62 -3.35
CA GLN A 79 2.92 8.10 -2.21
C GLN A 79 3.55 6.82 -1.63
N ILE A 80 4.12 5.96 -2.48
CA ILE A 80 4.89 4.80 -2.01
C ILE A 80 6.16 5.26 -1.29
N CYS A 81 6.91 6.20 -1.85
CA CYS A 81 8.13 6.75 -1.26
C CYS A 81 7.85 7.43 0.09
N GLU A 82 6.79 8.24 0.18
CA GLU A 82 6.35 8.85 1.44
C GLU A 82 6.00 7.78 2.49
N HIS A 83 5.28 6.72 2.08
CA HIS A 83 4.97 5.61 2.98
C HIS A 83 6.23 4.90 3.50
N LEU A 84 7.16 4.58 2.60
CA LEU A 84 8.42 3.91 2.97
C LEU A 84 9.25 4.78 3.90
N ASP A 85 9.36 6.07 3.61
CA ASP A 85 10.05 7.04 4.45
C ASP A 85 9.50 7.05 5.88
N VAL A 86 8.17 7.17 6.05
CA VAL A 86 7.52 7.17 7.37
C VAL A 86 7.79 5.87 8.13
N ILE A 87 7.71 4.72 7.47
CA ILE A 87 7.90 3.41 8.11
C ILE A 87 9.36 3.17 8.50
N MET A 88 10.31 3.56 7.64
CA MET A 88 11.73 3.38 7.92
C MET A 88 12.21 4.38 8.98
N THR A 89 11.84 5.64 8.88
CA THR A 89 12.14 6.67 9.88
C THR A 89 11.55 6.29 11.24
N GLY A 90 10.28 5.89 11.31
CA GLY A 90 9.68 5.40 12.56
C GLY A 90 10.32 4.12 13.08
N GLY A 91 10.89 3.28 12.21
CA GLY A 91 11.67 2.10 12.62
C GLY A 91 12.98 2.46 13.30
N MET A 92 13.68 3.50 12.81
CA MET A 92 14.96 3.96 13.34
C MET A 92 14.81 4.87 14.57
N GLU A 93 13.82 5.75 14.55
CA GLU A 93 13.64 6.83 15.54
C GLU A 93 12.52 6.54 16.54
N GLY A 94 11.76 5.47 16.30
CA GLY A 94 10.60 5.11 17.09
C GLY A 94 9.30 5.73 16.56
N PHE A 95 8.20 4.99 16.68
CA PHE A 95 6.90 5.45 16.21
C PHE A 95 6.07 6.20 17.26
N GLY A 96 6.54 6.29 18.50
CA GLY A 96 5.77 6.86 19.63
C GLY A 96 4.57 6.01 20.08
N PHE A 97 4.46 4.76 19.61
CA PHE A 97 3.47 3.80 20.07
C PHE A 97 4.03 2.39 20.03
N ARG A 98 3.38 1.45 20.74
CA ARG A 98 3.64 0.01 20.59
C ARG A 98 2.33 -0.76 20.62
N MET A 99 2.29 -1.88 19.90
CA MET A 99 1.12 -2.76 19.92
C MET A 99 0.99 -3.47 21.28
N PRO A 100 -0.21 -3.96 21.66
CA PRO A 100 -0.39 -4.72 22.90
C PRO A 100 0.53 -5.94 22.96
N ARG A 101 1.09 -6.23 24.15
CA ARG A 101 2.10 -7.28 24.35
C ARG A 101 1.68 -8.65 23.81
N ILE A 102 0.43 -9.04 24.05
CA ILE A 102 -0.12 -10.33 23.58
C ILE A 102 -0.06 -10.40 22.05
N LEU A 103 -0.44 -9.32 21.36
CA LEU A 103 -0.45 -9.28 19.90
C LEU A 103 0.96 -9.35 19.31
N ARG A 104 1.92 -8.63 19.92
CA ARG A 104 3.34 -8.62 19.53
C ARG A 104 3.97 -10.00 19.69
N ALA A 105 3.75 -10.64 20.84
CA ALA A 105 4.36 -11.93 21.19
C ALA A 105 3.76 -13.13 20.42
N THR A 106 2.58 -12.99 19.82
CA THR A 106 1.87 -14.08 19.14
C THR A 106 1.69 -13.80 17.65
N VAL A 107 0.63 -13.08 17.28
CA VAL A 107 0.18 -12.89 15.90
C VAL A 107 1.22 -12.16 15.06
N LEU A 108 1.73 -11.02 15.53
CA LEU A 108 2.68 -10.21 14.75
C LEU A 108 4.04 -10.90 14.61
N LYS A 109 4.52 -11.57 15.67
CA LYS A 109 5.73 -12.39 15.60
C LYS A 109 5.60 -13.51 14.57
N TRP A 110 4.46 -14.19 14.54
CA TRP A 110 4.21 -15.23 13.53
C TRP A 110 4.11 -14.66 12.12
N ILE A 111 3.42 -13.54 11.91
CA ILE A 111 3.29 -12.88 10.61
C ILE A 111 4.65 -12.44 10.09
N ILE A 112 5.41 -11.66 10.87
CA ILE A 112 6.72 -11.15 10.47
C ILE A 112 7.70 -12.31 10.24
N GLY A 113 7.69 -13.32 11.11
CA GLY A 113 8.50 -14.53 10.92
C GLY A 113 8.16 -15.26 9.62
N ARG A 114 6.87 -15.37 9.25
CA ARG A 114 6.46 -15.94 7.96
C ARG A 114 6.87 -15.07 6.78
N ILE A 115 6.75 -13.75 6.88
CA ILE A 115 7.17 -12.83 5.81
C ILE A 115 8.66 -12.95 5.56
N LEU A 116 9.48 -12.91 6.61
CA LEU A 116 10.94 -13.06 6.52
C LEU A 116 11.34 -14.42 5.96
N LYS A 117 10.68 -15.51 6.40
CA LYS A 117 10.96 -16.87 5.92
C LYS A 117 10.53 -17.09 4.47
N GLN A 118 9.37 -16.59 4.08
CA GLN A 118 8.77 -16.81 2.75
C GLN A 118 9.18 -15.74 1.74
N ARG A 119 9.82 -14.65 2.21
CA ARG A 119 10.16 -13.46 1.42
C ARG A 119 9.00 -12.91 0.61
N LYS A 120 7.80 -12.96 1.21
CA LYS A 120 6.54 -12.57 0.57
C LYS A 120 5.64 -11.86 1.57
N MET A 121 5.11 -10.71 1.15
CA MET A 121 4.13 -9.95 1.91
C MET A 121 2.80 -9.85 1.14
N SER A 122 1.71 -10.19 1.81
CA SER A 122 0.34 -9.95 1.36
C SER A 122 -0.11 -8.54 1.74
N SER A 123 -1.02 -7.95 0.97
CA SER A 123 -1.58 -6.66 1.34
C SER A 123 -2.45 -6.80 2.59
N ALA A 124 -2.31 -5.86 3.51
CA ALA A 124 -3.20 -5.63 4.64
C ALA A 124 -3.56 -4.14 4.66
N PRO A 125 -4.65 -3.75 5.33
CA PRO A 125 -4.95 -2.34 5.53
C PRO A 125 -3.81 -1.61 6.26
N THR A 126 -3.29 -0.54 5.66
CA THR A 126 -2.31 0.34 6.30
C THR A 126 -3.02 1.17 7.37
N LEU A 127 -2.41 1.29 8.55
CA LEU A 127 -2.91 2.17 9.62
C LEU A 127 -3.02 3.61 9.09
N ASP A 128 -4.10 4.32 9.41
CA ASP A 128 -4.40 5.62 8.82
C ASP A 128 -3.26 6.64 8.97
N ARG A 129 -2.60 6.66 10.14
CA ARG A 129 -1.43 7.54 10.40
C ARG A 129 -0.18 7.24 9.57
N LEU A 130 -0.12 6.07 8.94
CA LEU A 130 1.02 5.60 8.14
C LEU A 130 0.70 5.67 6.64
N LYS A 131 -0.49 6.13 6.26
CA LYS A 131 -0.83 6.36 4.85
C LYS A 131 -0.10 7.60 4.34
N PRO A 132 0.28 7.63 3.06
CA PRO A 132 0.81 8.83 2.43
C PRO A 132 -0.24 9.95 2.48
N LYS A 133 0.24 11.18 2.64
CA LYS A 133 -0.58 12.40 2.68
C LYS A 133 -0.55 13.14 1.35
N SER A 134 0.42 12.83 0.49
CA SER A 134 0.53 13.40 -0.83
C SER A 134 -0.73 13.13 -1.65
N PRO A 135 -1.30 14.14 -2.32
CA PRO A 135 -2.48 13.95 -3.16
C PRO A 135 -2.15 13.08 -4.38
N ASP A 136 -3.19 12.54 -5.01
CA ASP A 136 -3.03 11.91 -6.31
C ASP A 136 -2.56 12.95 -7.34
N GLY A 137 -1.65 12.56 -8.23
CA GLY A 137 -1.05 13.50 -9.18
C GLY A 137 0.26 13.01 -9.80
N PRO A 138 0.96 13.91 -10.52
CA PRO A 138 2.31 13.63 -11.01
C PRO A 138 3.24 13.37 -9.83
N ASP A 139 4.33 12.65 -10.10
CA ASP A 139 5.32 12.39 -9.07
C ASP A 139 6.08 13.66 -8.68
N ASP A 140 6.39 13.77 -7.39
CA ASP A 140 7.23 14.81 -6.80
C ASP A 140 8.66 14.25 -6.60
N PRO A 141 9.65 14.72 -7.40
CA PRO A 141 11.03 14.27 -7.27
C PRO A 141 11.61 14.50 -5.88
N SER A 142 11.22 15.57 -5.17
CA SER A 142 11.79 15.89 -3.87
C SER A 142 11.42 14.87 -2.78
N VAL A 143 10.19 14.34 -2.84
CA VAL A 143 9.72 13.28 -1.93
C VAL A 143 10.42 11.95 -2.25
N ILE A 144 10.67 11.68 -3.53
CA ILE A 144 11.39 10.49 -3.98
C ILE A 144 12.85 10.55 -3.50
N ASP A 145 13.53 11.68 -3.70
CA ASP A 145 14.91 11.88 -3.26
C ASP A 145 15.02 11.75 -1.73
N HIS A 146 14.07 12.31 -0.97
CA HIS A 146 14.05 12.15 0.48
C HIS A 146 13.90 10.68 0.92
N CYS A 147 13.05 9.91 0.25
CA CYS A 147 12.91 8.48 0.50
C CYS A 147 14.22 7.72 0.23
N ILE A 148 14.94 8.06 -0.85
CA ILE A 148 16.25 7.48 -1.16
C ILE A 148 17.25 7.76 -0.03
N GLU A 149 17.31 8.99 0.47
CA GLU A 149 18.14 9.33 1.64
C GLU A 149 17.74 8.53 2.89
N THR A 150 16.45 8.34 3.14
CA THR A 150 15.97 7.47 4.22
C THR A 150 16.39 6.02 4.04
N ILE A 151 16.38 5.49 2.81
CA ILE A 151 16.89 4.15 2.52
C ILE A 151 18.39 4.07 2.80
N HIS A 152 19.18 5.09 2.44
CA HIS A 152 20.60 5.16 2.79
C HIS A 152 20.82 5.12 4.31
N ARG A 153 20.04 5.88 5.08
CA ARG A 153 20.07 5.82 6.56
C ARG A 153 19.70 4.44 7.08
N ALA A 154 18.63 3.83 6.57
CA ALA A 154 18.16 2.50 6.97
C ALA A 154 19.19 1.39 6.69
N LYS A 155 19.95 1.50 5.59
CA LYS A 155 21.07 0.58 5.30
C LYS A 155 22.15 0.65 6.37
N ALA A 156 22.53 1.86 6.77
CA ALA A 156 23.61 2.10 7.73
C ALA A 156 23.19 1.95 9.20
N PHE A 157 21.89 1.90 9.48
CA PHE A 157 21.36 1.91 10.84
C PHE A 157 21.81 0.68 11.65
N ASP A 158 22.49 0.90 12.76
CA ASP A 158 22.92 -0.13 13.72
C ASP A 158 22.40 0.14 15.14
N GLY A 159 21.43 1.06 15.27
CA GLY A 159 20.82 1.46 16.53
C GLY A 159 19.90 0.40 17.16
N SER A 160 19.41 0.73 18.35
CA SER A 160 18.51 -0.14 19.11
C SER A 160 17.16 -0.31 18.40
N MET A 161 16.64 -1.53 18.47
CA MET A 161 15.32 -1.94 17.97
C MET A 161 14.38 -2.35 19.12
N GLU A 162 14.77 -2.05 20.37
CA GLU A 162 14.02 -2.44 21.57
C GLU A 162 12.60 -1.87 21.58
N ASP A 163 12.42 -0.67 21.03
CA ASP A 163 11.14 0.04 20.93
C ASP A 163 10.34 -0.23 19.67
N TYR A 164 10.73 -1.22 18.87
CA TYR A 164 9.98 -1.57 17.68
C TYR A 164 8.52 -1.95 18.02
N PRO A 165 7.52 -1.34 17.34
CA PRO A 165 6.13 -1.40 17.78
C PRO A 165 5.45 -2.75 17.55
N PHE A 166 5.95 -3.58 16.64
CA PHE A 166 5.22 -4.77 16.18
C PHE A 166 5.67 -6.07 16.82
N VAL A 167 6.96 -6.21 17.18
CA VAL A 167 7.51 -7.43 17.78
C VAL A 167 8.63 -7.09 18.75
N ASP A 168 8.85 -7.98 19.72
CA ASP A 168 10.04 -7.94 20.57
C ASP A 168 11.21 -8.63 19.86
N ASN A 169 12.44 -8.31 20.31
CA ASN A 169 13.70 -8.90 19.82
C ASN A 169 13.90 -8.76 18.30
N MET A 170 13.43 -7.65 17.72
CA MET A 170 13.80 -7.27 16.36
C MET A 170 15.28 -6.90 16.36
N THR A 171 16.06 -7.45 15.44
CA THR A 171 17.44 -7.00 15.20
C THR A 171 17.48 -6.02 14.03
N PRO A 172 18.49 -5.14 13.92
CA PRO A 172 18.63 -4.24 12.77
C PRO A 172 18.66 -4.98 11.42
N ASP A 173 19.31 -6.16 11.35
CA ASP A 173 19.33 -6.98 10.13
C ASP A 173 17.94 -7.54 9.77
N MET A 174 17.22 -8.09 10.74
CA MET A 174 15.86 -8.60 10.52
C MET A 174 14.93 -7.46 10.08
N TRP A 175 15.08 -6.29 10.70
CA TRP A 175 14.31 -5.11 10.33
C TRP A 175 14.63 -4.65 8.91
N ARG A 176 15.90 -4.53 8.52
CA ARG A 176 16.30 -4.21 7.14
C ARG A 176 15.70 -5.18 6.13
N GLN A 177 15.83 -6.47 6.38
CA GLN A 177 15.24 -7.49 5.49
C GLN A 177 13.71 -7.34 5.40
N PHE A 178 13.04 -7.03 6.51
CA PHE A 178 11.62 -6.73 6.50
C PHE A 178 11.29 -5.46 5.70
N MET A 179 12.10 -4.40 5.82
CA MET A 179 11.95 -3.15 5.05
C MET A 179 12.13 -3.34 3.54
N TRP A 180 13.11 -4.16 3.11
CA TRP A 180 13.32 -4.45 1.69
C TRP A 180 12.17 -5.28 1.09
N LEU A 181 11.64 -6.24 1.84
CA LEU A 181 10.43 -6.97 1.46
C LEU A 181 9.19 -6.07 1.42
N HIS A 182 9.11 -5.08 2.31
CA HIS A 182 8.03 -4.10 2.33
C HIS A 182 8.10 -3.17 1.11
N ALA A 183 9.29 -2.68 0.77
CA ALA A 183 9.51 -1.91 -0.46
C ALA A 183 9.14 -2.73 -1.71
N ALA A 184 9.58 -4.00 -1.79
CA ALA A 184 9.21 -4.92 -2.86
C ALA A 184 7.69 -5.10 -2.99
N HIS A 185 6.97 -5.17 -1.86
CA HIS A 185 5.52 -5.27 -1.86
C HIS A 185 4.86 -4.06 -2.55
N HIS A 186 5.28 -2.85 -2.19
CA HIS A 186 4.68 -1.62 -2.69
C HIS A 186 5.10 -1.30 -4.12
N LEU A 187 6.40 -1.32 -4.41
CA LEU A 187 6.93 -1.08 -5.76
C LEU A 187 6.43 -2.11 -6.77
N GLY A 188 6.06 -3.32 -6.31
CA GLY A 188 5.40 -4.34 -7.14
C GLY A 188 4.04 -3.93 -7.73
N PHE A 189 3.40 -2.86 -7.24
CA PHE A 189 2.17 -2.32 -7.84
C PHE A 189 2.42 -1.28 -8.93
N LEU A 190 3.70 -0.93 -9.18
CA LEU A 190 4.09 -0.05 -10.27
C LEU A 190 4.72 -0.91 -11.36
N VAL A 191 4.10 -0.98 -12.53
CA VAL A 191 4.60 -1.73 -13.69
C VAL A 191 5.39 -0.77 -14.58
N PRO A 192 6.72 -0.95 -14.74
CA PRO A 192 7.54 -0.09 -15.60
C PRO A 192 6.99 -0.05 -17.05
N LYS A 193 7.14 1.09 -17.70
CA LYS A 193 6.82 1.25 -19.14
C LYS A 193 7.90 0.67 -20.05
#